data_AF-A0A8C9QBN6-F1
#
_entry.id   AF-A0A8C9QBN6-F1
#
_cell.length_a   1.000
_cell.length_b   1.000
_cell.length_c   1.000
_cell.angle_alpha   90.00
_cell.angle_beta   90.00
_cell.angle_gamma   90.00
#
_symmetry.space_group_name_H-M   'P 1'
#
loop_
_entity.id
_entity.type
_entity.pdbx_description
1 polymer ?
#
loop_
_entity_poly.entity_id
_entity_poly.type
_entity_poly.pdbx_seq_one_letter_code
_entity_poly.pdbx_strand_id
1 'polypeptide(L)'
;MSLSSSKVAPRAEIETQAGPEPEELVNPEPPPEPRREGQSEGKFAQTSEIGIGPDSPELPRPKRPLLDASKLRAHEGRESKPSWASGQSAERLPPSRITQETETVHRTRCHTNCLEKPLSRAFERLGRCVGSHPWIFLLVPILLTAALGIGFIYLPKEEEENLEEQYTPIGSPAKAERRFVQAHFTTNDSYRFSSTRSSSETNFASILVVSNSETLLESEIFEEVSKLDQAVQTLSVRKENGAPIHYREVCAKYRTFCVPSNPLLYVWQRNKTLDLKTFTFPMHNFKNHFIYLAGFFGGNTLGDAVGQNHLLLETKAMRLLYYLKTEVKEDSEQSKEWLVHFLDEFYNLKEKLAFKNIQMVHFTSLSRQLEFEATSMTVVPLFHLAYLLIIIFAIISCYRFDCVRNKMWVAIFGVVSAAFAVVSGFGLMLYIGVPFVIIVANSPFLILGVGVDDMFIMISAWQKTSLMDSIKERMATVYSKVAVSITITTITNVLAFYTGIMSSFRFKQQFFIPELTPASTHVQGKSQFSSAQFP
;
A
#
# COMPACT_ATOMS: atom_id res chain seq x y z
N MET A 1 -18.45 -2.71 12.88
CA MET A 1 -19.53 -1.71 12.96
C MET A 1 -19.44 -0.84 11.71
N SER A 2 -20.49 -0.80 10.89
CA SER A 2 -20.49 -0.12 9.58
C SER A 2 -20.79 1.36 9.77
N LEU A 3 -19.78 2.23 9.65
CA LEU A 3 -19.98 3.67 9.52
C LEU A 3 -20.48 4.00 8.11
N SER A 4 -21.52 4.83 8.01
CA SER A 4 -22.09 5.29 6.74
C SER A 4 -21.06 6.06 5.91
N SER A 5 -20.92 5.69 4.63
CA SER A 5 -20.00 6.28 3.64
C SER A 5 -20.20 7.79 3.37
N SER A 6 -21.16 8.46 4.00
CA SER A 6 -21.54 9.85 3.74
C SER A 6 -20.88 10.91 4.63
N LYS A 7 -19.93 10.53 5.51
CA LYS A 7 -19.32 11.45 6.49
C LYS A 7 -17.78 11.50 6.46
N VAL A 8 -17.19 11.19 5.32
CA VAL A 8 -15.78 11.51 5.04
C VAL A 8 -15.71 12.93 4.46
N ALA A 9 -14.72 13.71 4.89
CA ALA A 9 -14.58 15.16 4.71
C ALA A 9 -15.07 15.72 3.36
N PRO A 10 -15.75 16.89 3.34
CA PRO A 10 -16.14 17.51 2.08
C PRO A 10 -14.92 17.91 1.27
N ARG A 11 -14.94 17.54 -0.01
CA ARG A 11 -14.01 17.98 -1.05
C ARG A 11 -14.06 19.51 -1.10
N ALA A 12 -12.96 20.19 -0.78
CA ALA A 12 -12.86 21.62 -0.96
C ALA A 12 -12.88 21.93 -2.47
N GLU A 13 -13.99 22.47 -2.95
CA GLU A 13 -14.08 23.10 -4.28
C GLU A 13 -13.34 24.45 -4.20
N ILE A 14 -12.20 24.53 -4.88
CA ILE A 14 -11.54 25.80 -5.17
C ILE A 14 -12.24 26.37 -6.40
N GLU A 15 -13.21 27.25 -6.19
CA GLU A 15 -13.74 28.09 -7.27
C GLU A 15 -12.61 28.97 -7.82
N THR A 16 -12.20 28.68 -9.05
CA THR A 16 -11.21 29.49 -9.77
C THR A 16 -11.96 30.62 -10.46
N GLN A 17 -12.08 31.79 -9.82
CA GLN A 17 -12.45 33.02 -10.51
C GLN A 17 -11.21 33.60 -11.20
N ALA A 18 -11.26 33.66 -12.53
CA ALA A 18 -10.25 34.27 -13.36
C ALA A 18 -10.28 35.81 -13.21
N GLY A 19 -9.17 36.37 -12.72
CA GLY A 19 -8.81 37.79 -12.82
C GLY A 19 -7.55 37.97 -13.68
N PRO A 20 -7.32 39.16 -14.25
CA PRO A 20 -6.45 39.34 -15.42
C PRO A 20 -4.94 39.24 -15.12
N GLU A 21 -4.18 38.85 -16.15
CA GLU A 21 -2.71 38.73 -16.16
C GLU A 21 -1.98 39.96 -15.59
N PRO A 22 -0.93 39.76 -14.78
CA PRO A 22 0.05 40.80 -14.50
C PRO A 22 1.18 40.82 -15.55
N GLU A 23 1.58 42.03 -15.92
CA GLU A 23 2.70 42.39 -16.80
C GLU A 23 4.05 41.80 -16.36
N GLU A 24 4.86 41.50 -17.37
CA GLU A 24 6.19 40.92 -17.34
C GLU A 24 7.21 41.91 -16.72
N LEU A 25 7.74 41.62 -15.53
CA LEU A 25 8.88 42.34 -14.95
C LEU A 25 10.18 41.51 -15.07
N VAL A 26 11.16 42.16 -15.70
CA VAL A 26 12.52 41.71 -16.01
C VAL A 26 13.30 41.24 -14.75
N ASN A 27 13.90 40.05 -14.82
CA ASN A 27 14.84 39.53 -13.82
C ASN A 27 16.22 40.21 -13.93
N PRO A 28 16.84 40.68 -12.83
CA PRO A 28 18.26 41.05 -12.83
C PRO A 28 19.19 39.84 -12.61
N GLU A 29 20.36 39.89 -13.25
CA GLU A 29 21.47 38.90 -13.21
C GLU A 29 21.96 38.54 -11.80
N PRO A 30 22.48 37.31 -11.59
CA PRO A 30 23.11 36.91 -10.34
C PRO A 30 24.55 37.47 -10.22
N PRO A 31 25.04 37.80 -9.00
CA PRO A 31 26.39 38.31 -8.79
C PRO A 31 27.46 37.20 -8.87
N PRO A 32 28.73 37.54 -9.16
CA PRO A 32 29.80 36.56 -9.38
C PRO A 32 30.41 36.04 -8.07
N GLU A 33 30.86 34.78 -8.07
CA GLU A 33 31.62 34.15 -6.97
C GLU A 33 33.01 34.81 -6.77
N PRO A 34 33.49 34.96 -5.51
CA PRO A 34 34.85 35.44 -5.26
C PRO A 34 35.90 34.31 -5.25
N ARG A 35 37.05 34.64 -5.86
CA ARG A 35 38.31 33.87 -5.86
C ARG A 35 38.93 33.75 -4.46
N ARG A 36 39.60 32.61 -4.24
CA ARG A 36 40.55 32.36 -3.15
C ARG A 36 41.85 33.13 -3.36
N GLU A 37 42.28 33.91 -2.36
CA GLU A 37 43.68 34.19 -2.03
C GLU A 37 43.86 34.22 -0.51
N GLY A 38 45.03 33.84 -0.03
CA GLY A 38 45.28 33.39 1.35
C GLY A 38 45.90 34.38 2.33
N GLN A 39 46.03 33.87 3.57
CA GLN A 39 46.89 34.28 4.71
C GLN A 39 46.71 35.68 5.34
N SER A 40 46.33 35.73 6.64
CA SER A 40 47.27 35.78 7.78
C SER A 40 46.51 35.81 9.13
N GLU A 41 47.29 35.77 10.22
CA GLU A 41 47.03 35.26 11.57
C GLU A 41 46.15 36.15 12.48
N GLY A 42 45.55 35.54 13.52
CA GLY A 42 44.90 36.29 14.61
C GLY A 42 44.25 35.45 15.71
N LYS A 43 45.08 34.96 16.63
CA LYS A 43 44.83 34.48 18.02
C LYS A 43 43.38 34.49 18.56
N PHE A 44 42.92 33.34 19.07
CA PHE A 44 42.10 33.29 20.29
C PHE A 44 42.54 32.13 21.19
N ALA A 45 42.53 32.41 22.50
CA ALA A 45 43.21 31.68 23.55
C ALA A 45 42.45 30.47 24.12
N GLN A 46 43.25 29.55 24.66
CA GLN A 46 42.96 28.41 25.54
C GLN A 46 41.84 28.67 26.58
N THR A 47 41.02 27.69 26.95
CA THR A 47 41.29 26.57 27.87
C THR A 47 40.03 25.67 27.87
N SER A 48 40.01 24.35 28.09
CA SER A 48 40.83 23.48 28.93
C SER A 48 40.69 22.01 28.45
N GLU A 49 41.80 21.29 28.53
CA GLU A 49 41.93 19.85 28.26
C GLU A 49 41.52 19.01 29.49
N ILE A 50 40.95 17.83 29.24
CA ILE A 50 41.22 16.62 30.03
C ILE A 50 41.48 15.49 29.02
N GLY A 51 42.74 15.09 28.86
CA GLY A 51 43.15 13.81 28.25
C GLY A 51 43.26 12.72 29.33
N ILE A 52 43.59 11.45 29.10
CA ILE A 52 44.13 10.68 27.97
C ILE A 52 43.75 9.20 28.23
N GLY A 53 43.60 8.38 27.19
CA GLY A 53 43.75 6.93 27.30
C GLY A 53 43.42 6.20 25.99
N PRO A 54 44.42 5.77 25.19
CA PRO A 54 44.22 5.10 23.91
C PRO A 54 44.20 3.57 24.11
N ASP A 55 43.29 2.87 23.44
CA ASP A 55 43.46 1.48 22.99
C ASP A 55 42.19 0.98 22.31
N SER A 56 42.19 0.90 20.98
CA SER A 56 41.31 -0.02 20.22
C SER A 56 41.85 -0.18 18.79
N PRO A 57 42.00 -1.42 18.26
CA PRO A 57 42.60 -1.66 16.94
C PRO A 57 41.63 -1.35 15.79
N GLU A 58 42.19 -0.78 14.72
CA GLU A 58 41.56 -0.60 13.40
C GLU A 58 41.08 -1.93 12.78
N LEU A 59 39.84 -1.95 12.29
CA LEU A 59 39.32 -2.98 11.39
C LEU A 59 39.23 -2.42 9.95
N PRO A 60 39.71 -3.13 8.91
CA PRO A 60 39.87 -2.55 7.58
C PRO A 60 38.56 -2.46 6.78
N ARG A 61 38.34 -1.31 6.14
CA ARG A 61 37.31 -1.10 5.11
C ARG A 61 37.63 -1.87 3.82
N PRO A 62 36.67 -2.60 3.20
CA PRO A 62 36.91 -3.23 1.91
C PRO A 62 36.82 -2.20 0.75
N LYS A 63 37.84 -2.22 -0.10
CA LYS A 63 37.95 -1.44 -1.35
C LYS A 63 36.93 -1.94 -2.39
N ARG A 64 36.16 -1.03 -2.99
CA ARG A 64 35.41 -1.28 -4.25
C ARG A 64 36.34 -1.08 -5.46
N PRO A 65 36.31 -1.94 -6.48
CA PRO A 65 37.01 -1.67 -7.74
C PRO A 65 36.27 -0.61 -8.57
N LEU A 66 37.01 0.42 -9.01
CA LEU A 66 36.63 1.32 -10.11
C LEU A 66 36.58 0.51 -11.41
N LEU A 67 35.46 0.55 -12.13
CA LEU A 67 35.36 0.10 -13.51
C LEU A 67 35.46 1.31 -14.44
N ASP A 68 36.47 1.26 -15.31
CA ASP A 68 36.87 2.26 -16.30
C ASP A 68 35.82 2.37 -17.42
N ALA A 69 35.21 3.55 -17.54
CA ALA A 69 34.24 3.90 -18.55
C ALA A 69 34.95 4.48 -19.78
N SER A 70 35.55 3.61 -20.59
CA SER A 70 36.23 4.03 -21.83
C SER A 70 36.18 2.95 -22.91
N LYS A 71 34.96 2.55 -23.33
CA LYS A 71 34.73 1.78 -24.58
C LYS A 71 33.25 1.74 -24.98
N LEU A 72 32.67 2.90 -25.30
CA LEU A 72 31.40 2.97 -26.04
C LEU A 72 31.29 4.32 -26.76
N ARG A 73 31.80 4.37 -27.99
CA ARG A 73 31.48 5.41 -28.98
C ARG A 73 31.76 4.83 -30.37
N ALA A 74 30.69 4.44 -31.07
CA ALA A 74 30.56 4.57 -32.52
C ALA A 74 29.17 4.08 -32.96
N HIS A 75 28.45 5.00 -33.61
CA HIS A 75 27.28 4.86 -34.49
C HIS A 75 26.00 5.53 -34.00
N GLU A 76 25.99 6.86 -34.13
CA GLU A 76 24.80 7.64 -34.49
C GLU A 76 24.40 7.34 -35.94
N GLY A 77 23.10 7.32 -36.22
CA GLY A 77 22.60 7.16 -37.58
C GLY A 77 21.10 7.01 -37.74
N ARG A 78 20.37 8.12 -37.51
CA ARG A 78 19.19 8.59 -38.29
C ARG A 78 17.84 7.88 -38.10
N GLU A 79 16.93 8.60 -37.44
CA GLU A 79 15.47 8.40 -37.49
C GLU A 79 14.87 8.88 -38.83
N SER A 80 13.87 8.15 -39.33
CA SER A 80 12.83 8.69 -40.21
C SER A 80 11.52 7.90 -40.06
N LYS A 81 10.44 8.59 -39.66
CA LYS A 81 9.05 8.10 -39.57
C LYS A 81 8.48 7.73 -40.96
N PRO A 82 7.53 6.77 -41.07
CA PRO A 82 6.80 6.54 -42.31
C PRO A 82 5.46 7.32 -42.36
N SER A 83 5.19 7.97 -43.49
CA SER A 83 3.89 8.54 -43.87
C SER A 83 3.10 7.58 -44.76
N TRP A 84 1.81 7.44 -44.51
CA TRP A 84 0.85 6.73 -45.34
C TRP A 84 0.30 7.61 -46.48
N ALA A 85 0.19 7.08 -47.71
CA ALA A 85 -0.96 7.27 -48.63
C ALA A 85 -0.73 6.64 -50.04
N SER A 86 -1.78 5.94 -50.54
CA SER A 86 -2.23 5.71 -51.94
C SER A 86 -1.24 5.19 -53.01
N GLY A 87 -1.53 4.28 -53.95
CA GLY A 87 -2.76 3.68 -54.50
C GLY A 87 -2.57 3.45 -56.02
N GLN A 88 -2.96 2.26 -56.54
CA GLN A 88 -3.03 1.83 -57.96
C GLN A 88 -1.67 1.58 -58.68
N SER A 89 -1.46 0.60 -59.57
CA SER A 89 -2.33 -0.19 -60.48
C SER A 89 -1.73 -1.57 -60.84
N ALA A 90 -2.56 -2.48 -61.36
CA ALA A 90 -2.22 -3.86 -61.73
C ALA A 90 -1.79 -4.00 -63.20
N GLU A 91 -0.77 -4.83 -63.48
CA GLU A 91 -0.51 -5.40 -64.81
C GLU A 91 0.06 -6.83 -64.68
N ARG A 92 -0.31 -7.71 -65.62
CA ARG A 92 -0.42 -9.17 -65.45
C ARG A 92 0.54 -9.94 -66.38
N LEU A 93 1.48 -10.69 -65.78
CA LEU A 93 2.13 -11.97 -66.18
C LEU A 93 2.98 -12.07 -67.49
N PRO A 94 4.09 -12.85 -67.48
CA PRO A 94 3.99 -14.29 -67.74
C PRO A 94 4.83 -15.19 -66.78
N PRO A 95 4.58 -16.52 -66.73
CA PRO A 95 5.24 -17.43 -65.81
C PRO A 95 6.51 -18.03 -66.44
N SER A 96 7.63 -18.04 -65.72
CA SER A 96 8.70 -19.01 -66.03
C SER A 96 9.69 -19.26 -64.90
N ARG A 97 9.90 -20.57 -64.68
CA ARG A 97 11.06 -21.26 -64.10
C ARG A 97 11.45 -20.98 -62.65
N ILE A 98 11.05 -21.95 -61.84
CA ILE A 98 11.82 -22.50 -60.72
C ILE A 98 13.30 -22.53 -61.11
N THR A 99 14.09 -21.66 -60.49
CA THR A 99 15.55 -21.81 -60.43
C THR A 99 15.86 -21.90 -58.95
N GLN A 100 16.27 -23.09 -58.51
CA GLN A 100 16.82 -23.31 -57.18
C GLN A 100 18.12 -22.51 -57.07
N GLU A 101 18.09 -21.37 -56.40
CA GLU A 101 19.31 -20.77 -55.86
C GLU A 101 19.52 -21.30 -54.45
N THR A 102 20.51 -22.18 -54.37
CA THR A 102 21.06 -22.77 -53.16
C THR A 102 21.90 -21.72 -52.44
N GLU A 103 21.29 -20.77 -51.73
CA GLU A 103 22.01 -19.96 -50.75
C GLU A 103 22.06 -20.68 -49.40
N THR A 104 23.22 -21.31 -49.18
CA THR A 104 23.62 -21.89 -47.91
C THR A 104 23.95 -20.77 -46.92
N VAL A 105 22.91 -20.20 -46.31
CA VAL A 105 23.08 -19.43 -45.08
C VAL A 105 23.45 -20.42 -43.98
N HIS A 106 24.76 -20.55 -43.73
CA HIS A 106 25.32 -21.20 -42.55
C HIS A 106 24.91 -20.40 -41.29
N ARG A 107 23.66 -20.56 -40.86
CA ARG A 107 23.26 -20.27 -39.48
C ARG A 107 23.91 -21.34 -38.61
N THR A 108 24.90 -20.96 -37.82
CA THR A 108 25.35 -21.71 -36.65
C THR A 108 24.17 -21.84 -35.69
N ARG A 109 23.31 -22.83 -35.95
CA ARG A 109 22.14 -23.16 -35.16
C ARG A 109 22.66 -23.87 -33.93
N CYS A 110 22.84 -23.13 -32.84
CA CYS A 110 23.03 -23.75 -31.53
C CYS A 110 21.86 -24.73 -31.34
N HIS A 111 22.15 -26.04 -31.29
CA HIS A 111 21.14 -27.09 -31.26
C HIS A 111 20.49 -27.13 -29.85
N THR A 112 19.52 -26.24 -29.60
CA THR A 112 18.69 -26.25 -28.36
C THR A 112 17.79 -27.50 -28.25
N ASN A 113 17.80 -28.36 -29.27
CA ASN A 113 17.16 -29.67 -29.35
C ASN A 113 17.52 -30.63 -28.21
N CYS A 114 18.57 -30.37 -27.43
CA CYS A 114 18.97 -31.21 -26.29
C CYS A 114 17.99 -31.12 -25.11
N LEU A 115 17.29 -29.99 -24.92
CA LEU A 115 16.34 -29.80 -23.81
C LEU A 115 14.88 -29.88 -24.28
N GLU A 116 14.59 -29.28 -25.44
CA GLU A 116 13.21 -29.20 -25.97
C GLU A 116 12.66 -30.58 -26.34
N LYS A 117 13.43 -31.40 -27.08
CA LYS A 117 12.99 -32.73 -27.52
C LYS A 117 12.69 -33.70 -26.37
N PRO A 118 13.56 -33.88 -25.36
CA PRO A 118 13.24 -34.79 -24.25
C PRO A 118 12.06 -34.28 -23.41
N LEU A 119 11.96 -32.96 -23.18
CA LEU A 119 10.86 -32.37 -22.44
C LEU A 119 9.53 -32.51 -23.18
N SER A 120 9.51 -32.25 -24.49
CA SER A 120 8.35 -32.47 -25.35
C SER A 120 7.89 -33.94 -25.35
N ARG A 121 8.83 -34.91 -25.42
CA ARG A 121 8.50 -36.35 -25.28
C ARG A 121 7.96 -36.70 -23.90
N ALA A 122 8.46 -36.09 -22.84
CA ALA A 122 7.96 -36.30 -21.48
C ALA A 122 6.51 -35.79 -21.36
N PHE A 123 6.23 -34.59 -21.89
CA PHE A 123 4.88 -34.05 -21.93
C PHE A 123 3.95 -34.83 -22.86
N GLU A 124 4.44 -35.38 -23.96
CA GLU A 124 3.67 -36.28 -24.83
C GLU A 124 3.23 -37.53 -24.05
N ARG A 125 4.13 -38.15 -23.28
CA ARG A 125 3.79 -39.29 -22.40
C ARG A 125 2.79 -38.88 -21.32
N LEU A 126 2.94 -37.70 -20.73
CA LEU A 126 2.00 -37.17 -19.75
C LEU A 126 0.60 -36.98 -20.36
N GLY A 127 0.49 -36.32 -21.52
CA GLY A 127 -0.78 -36.13 -22.22
C GLY A 127 -1.42 -37.46 -22.61
N ARG A 128 -0.61 -38.44 -23.03
CA ARG A 128 -1.06 -39.81 -23.31
C ARG A 128 -1.62 -40.49 -22.05
N CYS A 129 -1.02 -40.27 -20.89
CA CYS A 129 -1.49 -40.80 -19.61
C CYS A 129 -2.80 -40.14 -19.18
N VAL A 130 -2.89 -38.80 -19.26
CA VAL A 130 -4.09 -38.02 -18.93
C VAL A 130 -5.28 -38.46 -19.81
N GLY A 131 -5.05 -38.61 -21.12
CA GLY A 131 -6.08 -39.09 -22.04
C GLY A 131 -6.47 -40.56 -21.86
N SER A 132 -5.66 -41.37 -21.15
CA SER A 132 -5.98 -42.77 -20.85
C SER A 132 -6.74 -42.94 -19.53
N HIS A 133 -6.53 -42.05 -18.56
CA HIS A 133 -7.15 -42.11 -17.22
C HIS A 133 -7.78 -40.78 -16.80
N PRO A 134 -8.77 -40.25 -17.56
CA PRO A 134 -9.30 -38.90 -17.36
C PRO A 134 -9.84 -38.67 -15.93
N TRP A 135 -10.62 -39.62 -15.39
CA TRP A 135 -11.25 -39.50 -14.07
C TRP A 135 -10.29 -39.28 -12.90
N ILE A 136 -9.10 -39.86 -12.94
CA ILE A 136 -8.10 -39.69 -11.87
C ILE A 136 -7.62 -38.23 -11.85
N PHE A 137 -7.35 -37.65 -13.02
CA PHE A 137 -6.88 -36.27 -13.16
C PHE A 137 -7.98 -35.23 -12.95
N LEU A 138 -9.26 -35.65 -12.87
CA LEU A 138 -10.38 -34.80 -12.51
C LEU A 138 -10.68 -34.84 -11.01
N LEU A 139 -10.81 -36.04 -10.44
CA LEU A 139 -11.26 -36.22 -9.05
C LEU A 139 -10.17 -35.84 -8.05
N VAL A 140 -8.90 -36.16 -8.31
CA VAL A 140 -7.81 -35.88 -7.38
C VAL A 140 -7.63 -34.37 -7.12
N PRO A 141 -7.59 -33.48 -8.13
CA PRO A 141 -7.51 -32.04 -7.88
C PRO A 141 -8.72 -31.47 -7.15
N ILE A 142 -9.93 -32.00 -7.40
CA ILE A 142 -11.15 -31.55 -6.69
C ILE A 142 -11.05 -31.92 -5.21
N LEU A 143 -10.69 -33.16 -4.89
CA LEU A 143 -10.51 -33.61 -3.50
C LEU A 143 -9.40 -32.84 -2.80
N LEU A 144 -8.29 -32.59 -3.50
CA LEU A 144 -7.18 -31.79 -2.97
C LEU A 144 -7.63 -30.34 -2.71
N THR A 145 -8.40 -29.74 -3.62
CA THR A 145 -8.94 -28.38 -3.44
C THR A 145 -9.90 -28.32 -2.26
N ALA A 146 -10.76 -29.33 -2.10
CA ALA A 146 -11.65 -29.41 -0.94
C ALA A 146 -10.86 -29.52 0.38
N ALA A 147 -9.82 -30.35 0.41
CA ALA A 147 -8.97 -30.50 1.60
C ALA A 147 -8.20 -29.21 1.93
N LEU A 148 -7.59 -28.55 0.94
CA LEU A 148 -6.86 -27.29 1.14
C LEU A 148 -7.81 -26.12 1.45
N GLY A 149 -9.01 -26.12 0.88
CA GLY A 149 -10.05 -25.13 1.12
C GLY A 149 -10.54 -25.06 2.57
N ILE A 150 -10.34 -26.13 3.36
CA ILE A 150 -10.60 -26.12 4.82
C ILE A 150 -9.77 -25.03 5.52
N GLY A 151 -8.63 -24.64 4.95
CA GLY A 151 -7.80 -23.55 5.47
C GLY A 151 -8.52 -22.22 5.63
N PHE A 152 -9.60 -21.96 4.88
CA PHE A 152 -10.43 -20.75 5.04
C PHE A 152 -11.13 -20.65 6.40
N ILE A 153 -11.19 -21.73 7.18
CA ILE A 153 -11.67 -21.68 8.57
C ILE A 153 -10.73 -20.84 9.45
N TYR A 154 -9.43 -20.80 9.13
CA TYR A 154 -8.42 -20.02 9.85
C TYR A 154 -8.33 -18.57 9.41
N LEU A 155 -9.28 -18.09 8.58
CA LEU A 155 -9.32 -16.69 8.19
C LEU A 155 -9.58 -15.82 9.44
N PRO A 156 -8.63 -14.95 9.84
CA PRO A 156 -8.84 -14.08 10.99
C PRO A 156 -9.97 -13.11 10.68
N LYS A 157 -11.03 -13.11 11.50
CA LYS A 157 -12.21 -12.25 11.32
C LYS A 157 -12.11 -10.90 12.03
N GLU A 158 -11.16 -10.75 12.94
CA GLU A 158 -11.12 -9.63 13.91
C GLU A 158 -9.71 -9.04 14.12
N GLU A 159 -8.73 -9.41 13.30
CA GLU A 159 -7.37 -8.92 13.45
C GLU A 159 -7.20 -7.64 12.63
N GLU A 160 -7.15 -6.50 13.32
CA GLU A 160 -6.91 -5.19 12.69
C GLU A 160 -5.51 -5.15 12.04
N GLU A 161 -5.47 -4.75 10.77
CA GLU A 161 -4.21 -4.61 10.04
C GLU A 161 -3.38 -3.46 10.60
N ASN A 162 -2.21 -3.78 11.17
CA ASN A 162 -1.25 -2.77 11.56
C ASN A 162 -0.53 -2.21 10.32
N LEU A 163 -0.98 -1.05 9.84
CA LEU A 163 -0.41 -0.36 8.69
C LEU A 163 1.09 -0.08 8.85
N GLU A 164 1.58 0.24 10.06
CA GLU A 164 3.00 0.46 10.29
C GLU A 164 3.79 -0.82 10.03
N GLU A 165 3.37 -1.97 10.59
CA GLU A 165 4.07 -3.23 10.38
C GLU A 165 4.04 -3.70 8.92
N GLN A 166 2.95 -3.39 8.23
CA GLN A 166 2.69 -3.84 6.88
C GLN A 166 3.55 -3.09 5.86
N TYR A 167 3.67 -1.77 6.02
CA TYR A 167 4.36 -0.88 5.08
C TYR A 167 5.78 -0.49 5.50
N THR A 168 6.31 -1.03 6.61
CA THR A 168 7.71 -0.82 7.02
C THR A 168 8.54 -2.12 6.97
N PRO A 169 9.86 -2.07 6.68
CA PRO A 169 10.67 -3.28 6.60
C PRO A 169 10.72 -4.07 7.92
N ILE A 170 10.73 -5.41 7.87
CA ILE A 170 10.66 -6.30 9.05
C ILE A 170 11.90 -6.17 9.95
N GLY A 171 13.06 -5.92 9.35
CA GLY A 171 14.37 -5.85 10.01
C GLY A 171 15.07 -4.50 9.86
N SER A 172 14.34 -3.39 9.81
CA SER A 172 14.97 -2.07 9.70
C SER A 172 15.79 -1.71 10.96
N PRO A 173 16.94 -1.02 10.83
CA PRO A 173 17.68 -0.50 11.98
C PRO A 173 16.82 0.35 12.92
N ALA A 174 15.92 1.17 12.36
CA ALA A 174 14.97 1.97 13.13
C ALA A 174 14.08 1.13 14.06
N LYS A 175 13.66 -0.08 13.65
CA LYS A 175 12.90 -0.99 14.53
C LYS A 175 13.77 -1.56 15.65
N ALA A 176 15.06 -1.83 15.39
CA ALA A 176 15.98 -2.28 16.43
C ALA A 176 16.24 -1.18 17.47
N GLU A 177 16.46 0.05 17.02
CA GLU A 177 16.59 1.24 17.88
C GLU A 177 15.31 1.48 18.69
N ARG A 178 14.14 1.36 18.07
CA ARG A 178 12.85 1.48 18.78
C ARG A 178 12.70 0.41 19.86
N ARG A 179 13.05 -0.85 19.59
CA ARG A 179 13.03 -1.91 20.62
C ARG A 179 14.00 -1.61 21.76
N PHE A 180 15.19 -1.08 21.47
CA PHE A 180 16.13 -0.63 22.48
C PHE A 180 15.52 0.48 23.37
N VAL A 181 14.90 1.49 22.76
CA VAL A 181 14.23 2.57 23.50
C VAL A 181 13.08 2.02 24.35
N GLN A 182 12.25 1.13 23.82
CA GLN A 182 11.14 0.52 24.55
C GLN A 182 11.60 -0.32 25.75
N ALA A 183 12.73 -1.03 25.61
CA ALA A 183 13.30 -1.84 26.69
C ALA A 183 13.89 -1.00 27.84
N HIS A 184 14.45 0.18 27.55
CA HIS A 184 15.14 1.01 28.54
C HIS A 184 14.30 2.18 29.06
N PHE A 185 13.37 2.70 28.26
CA PHE A 185 12.56 3.87 28.56
C PHE A 185 11.08 3.50 28.51
N THR A 186 10.65 2.67 29.47
CA THR A 186 9.24 2.29 29.59
C THR A 186 8.36 3.53 29.76
N THR A 187 7.29 3.56 28.98
CA THR A 187 6.19 4.51 29.13
C THR A 187 5.10 3.88 30.01
N ASN A 188 4.25 4.72 30.59
CA ASN A 188 3.04 4.29 31.29
C ASN A 188 2.00 5.39 31.06
N ASP A 189 1.15 5.18 30.07
CA ASP A 189 0.12 6.15 29.68
C ASP A 189 -1.01 6.32 30.72
N SER A 190 -1.14 5.40 31.66
CA SER A 190 -2.15 5.42 32.72
C SER A 190 -1.71 6.18 33.98
N TYR A 191 -0.42 6.47 34.13
CA TYR A 191 0.11 7.20 35.29
C TYR A 191 1.16 8.27 34.96
N ARG A 192 2.01 8.09 33.95
CA ARG A 192 3.09 9.04 33.62
C ARG A 192 3.23 9.19 32.10
N PHE A 193 2.15 9.59 31.45
CA PHE A 193 2.16 9.86 30.03
C PHE A 193 3.10 11.03 29.68
N SER A 194 3.84 10.86 28.59
CA SER A 194 4.68 11.90 28.00
C SER A 194 4.78 11.64 26.50
N SER A 195 4.25 12.55 25.69
CA SER A 195 4.25 12.41 24.24
C SER A 195 5.66 12.36 23.65
N THR A 196 6.60 13.10 24.22
CA THR A 196 8.01 13.12 23.80
C THR A 196 8.78 11.84 24.14
N ARG A 197 8.26 11.01 25.03
CA ARG A 197 8.83 9.70 25.39
C ARG A 197 8.14 8.54 24.68
N SER A 198 7.04 8.79 23.97
CA SER A 198 6.35 7.73 23.24
C SER A 198 7.18 7.31 22.03
N SER A 199 7.42 6.01 21.94
CA SER A 199 8.14 5.39 20.81
C SER A 199 7.20 4.75 19.79
N SER A 200 5.92 4.56 20.15
CA SER A 200 4.88 3.96 19.29
C SER A 200 3.76 4.94 18.95
N GLU A 201 3.02 4.63 17.88
CA GLU A 201 1.77 5.33 17.56
C GLU A 201 0.83 5.23 18.77
N THR A 202 0.49 6.36 19.36
CA THR A 202 -0.49 6.47 20.45
C THR A 202 -1.87 6.68 19.86
N ASN A 203 -2.90 6.18 20.52
CA ASN A 203 -4.28 6.57 20.26
C ASN A 203 -4.44 8.05 20.61
N PHE A 204 -4.93 8.85 19.65
CA PHE A 204 -5.20 10.27 19.90
C PHE A 204 -6.34 10.78 19.02
N ALA A 205 -7.00 11.83 19.50
CA ALA A 205 -7.82 12.72 18.70
C ALA A 205 -7.18 14.10 18.66
N SER A 206 -7.10 14.70 17.48
CA SER A 206 -6.60 16.05 17.27
C SER A 206 -7.72 16.88 16.64
N ILE A 207 -7.97 18.06 17.19
CA ILE A 207 -8.84 19.07 16.58
C ILE A 207 -7.99 20.29 16.30
N LEU A 208 -7.90 20.67 15.03
CA LEU A 208 -7.33 21.92 14.59
C LEU A 208 -8.46 22.95 14.52
N VAL A 209 -8.33 23.99 15.33
CA VAL A 209 -9.23 25.13 15.39
C VAL A 209 -8.58 26.29 14.64
N VAL A 210 -9.27 26.86 13.67
CA VAL A 210 -8.79 27.96 12.85
C VAL A 210 -9.73 29.15 13.00
N SER A 211 -9.19 30.33 13.28
CA SER A 211 -9.98 31.56 13.39
C SER A 211 -10.49 32.02 12.02
N ASN A 212 -11.73 32.48 11.97
CA ASN A 212 -12.23 33.29 10.85
C ASN A 212 -11.68 34.72 10.90
N SER A 213 -11.33 35.19 12.10
CA SER A 213 -10.72 36.50 12.34
C SER A 213 -9.19 36.45 12.18
N GLU A 214 -8.53 37.59 12.39
CA GLU A 214 -7.06 37.70 12.30
C GLU A 214 -6.34 36.91 13.41
N THR A 215 -6.95 36.78 14.60
CA THR A 215 -6.33 36.10 15.74
C THR A 215 -7.32 35.21 16.50
N LEU A 216 -6.82 34.18 17.18
CA LEU A 216 -7.52 33.36 18.18
C LEU A 216 -7.38 33.91 19.60
N LEU A 217 -6.49 34.90 19.83
CA LEU A 217 -6.20 35.45 21.16
C LEU A 217 -7.24 36.44 21.66
N GLU A 218 -8.38 36.54 20.99
CA GLU A 218 -9.55 37.28 21.47
C GLU A 218 -10.32 36.43 22.48
N SER A 219 -10.69 37.03 23.62
CA SER A 219 -11.37 36.32 24.71
C SER A 219 -12.66 35.62 24.28
N GLU A 220 -13.41 36.20 23.33
CA GLU A 220 -14.65 35.61 22.81
C GLU A 220 -14.39 34.32 22.02
N ILE A 221 -13.40 34.35 21.12
CA ILE A 221 -12.99 33.22 20.31
C ILE A 221 -12.37 32.13 21.21
N PHE A 222 -11.55 32.53 22.17
CA PHE A 222 -10.92 31.62 23.12
C PHE A 222 -11.95 30.94 24.04
N GLU A 223 -13.04 31.62 24.41
CA GLU A 223 -14.17 31.02 25.12
C GLU A 223 -14.95 30.02 24.24
N GLU A 224 -15.11 30.28 22.92
CA GLU A 224 -15.65 29.28 21.97
C GLU A 224 -14.77 28.02 21.94
N VAL A 225 -13.43 28.18 21.87
CA VAL A 225 -12.50 27.04 21.93
C VAL A 225 -12.61 26.29 23.26
N SER A 226 -12.79 27.01 24.38
CA SER A 226 -13.00 26.39 25.68
C SER A 226 -14.30 25.59 25.76
N LYS A 227 -15.40 26.09 25.14
CA LYS A 227 -16.67 25.35 25.08
C LYS A 227 -16.52 24.07 24.25
N LEU A 228 -15.78 24.13 23.15
CA LEU A 228 -15.45 22.96 22.33
C LEU A 228 -14.71 21.90 23.15
N ASP A 229 -13.63 22.29 23.84
CA ASP A 229 -12.85 21.38 24.66
C ASP A 229 -13.68 20.73 25.78
N GLN A 230 -14.55 21.50 26.45
CA GLN A 230 -15.48 20.96 27.44
C GLN A 230 -16.45 19.95 26.82
N ALA A 231 -17.05 20.27 25.67
CA ALA A 231 -17.97 19.38 24.99
C ALA A 231 -17.31 18.04 24.64
N VAL A 232 -16.08 18.06 24.13
CA VAL A 232 -15.29 16.85 23.83
C VAL A 232 -14.98 16.04 25.09
N GLN A 233 -14.57 16.70 26.19
CA GLN A 233 -14.27 16.01 27.46
C GLN A 233 -15.52 15.44 28.14
N THR A 234 -16.72 15.95 27.84
CA THR A 234 -17.99 15.41 28.35
C THR A 234 -18.55 14.24 27.52
N LEU A 235 -17.96 13.93 26.37
CA LEU A 235 -18.39 12.80 25.55
C LEU A 235 -18.31 11.49 26.31
N SER A 236 -19.38 10.71 26.23
CA SER A 236 -19.48 9.37 26.80
C SER A 236 -20.05 8.40 25.77
N VAL A 237 -19.42 7.25 25.60
CA VAL A 237 -19.92 6.18 24.73
C VAL A 237 -20.86 5.29 25.54
N ARG A 238 -22.09 5.09 25.06
CA ARG A 238 -22.99 4.07 25.64
C ARG A 238 -22.75 2.74 24.94
N LYS A 239 -22.25 1.73 25.66
CA LYS A 239 -22.23 0.35 25.17
C LYS A 239 -23.63 -0.25 25.27
N GLU A 240 -24.02 -1.07 24.29
CA GLU A 240 -25.32 -1.76 24.31
C GLU A 240 -25.51 -2.65 25.55
N ASN A 241 -24.42 -3.18 26.14
CA ASN A 241 -24.44 -4.05 27.32
C ASN A 241 -23.37 -3.68 28.38
N GLY A 242 -22.98 -2.40 28.50
CA GLY A 242 -21.89 -2.00 29.41
C GLY A 242 -22.07 -0.62 30.04
N ALA A 243 -21.22 -0.33 31.03
CA ALA A 243 -21.14 1.02 31.61
C ALA A 243 -20.70 2.05 30.54
N PRO A 244 -21.18 3.30 30.64
CA PRO A 244 -20.78 4.33 29.69
C PRO A 244 -19.28 4.63 29.82
N ILE A 245 -18.56 4.63 28.70
CA ILE A 245 -17.12 4.94 28.67
C ILE A 245 -16.98 6.46 28.63
N HIS A 246 -16.42 7.03 29.70
CA HIS A 246 -16.17 8.46 29.77
C HIS A 246 -14.75 8.81 29.29
N TYR A 247 -14.57 10.02 28.74
CA TYR A 247 -13.22 10.48 28.34
C TYR A 247 -12.17 10.36 29.46
N ARG A 248 -12.56 10.60 30.73
CA ARG A 248 -11.65 10.48 31.89
C ARG A 248 -11.11 9.07 32.15
N GLU A 249 -11.75 8.05 31.60
CA GLU A 249 -11.37 6.65 31.76
C GLU A 249 -10.36 6.22 30.70
N VAL A 250 -10.52 6.76 29.47
CA VAL A 250 -9.67 6.45 28.30
C VAL A 250 -8.53 7.43 28.07
N CYS A 251 -8.58 8.63 28.65
CA CYS A 251 -7.52 9.63 28.50
C CYS A 251 -6.18 9.11 29.05
N ALA A 252 -5.08 9.51 28.41
CA ALA A 252 -3.75 9.34 28.95
C ALA A 252 -3.57 10.28 30.16
N LYS A 253 -2.92 9.78 31.21
CA LYS A 253 -2.85 10.43 32.52
C LYS A 253 -1.44 10.81 32.92
N TYR A 254 -1.35 11.94 33.59
CA TYR A 254 -0.22 12.32 34.41
C TYR A 254 -0.66 12.36 35.88
N ARG A 255 -0.19 11.37 36.64
CA ARG A 255 -0.65 10.98 37.97
C ARG A 255 -2.14 10.63 37.95
N THR A 256 -2.99 11.51 38.45
CA THR A 256 -4.44 11.30 38.57
C THR A 256 -5.24 12.09 37.53
N PHE A 257 -4.59 13.01 36.79
CA PHE A 257 -5.26 13.92 35.88
C PHE A 257 -5.01 13.51 34.43
N CYS A 258 -6.03 13.66 33.58
CA CYS A 258 -5.83 13.59 32.14
C CYS A 258 -4.83 14.66 31.71
N VAL A 259 -3.98 14.32 30.73
CA VAL A 259 -3.12 15.31 30.08
C VAL A 259 -4.01 16.32 29.35
N PRO A 260 -3.78 17.64 29.54
CA PRO A 260 -4.61 18.67 28.93
C PRO A 260 -4.49 18.65 27.42
N SER A 261 -5.61 18.91 26.73
CA SER A 261 -5.69 18.96 25.27
C SER A 261 -4.80 20.06 24.68
N ASN A 262 -4.72 21.19 25.36
CA ASN A 262 -3.81 22.28 25.08
C ASN A 262 -3.35 22.91 26.42
N PRO A 263 -2.03 23.04 26.67
CA PRO A 263 -1.52 23.48 27.96
C PRO A 263 -1.89 24.92 28.29
N LEU A 264 -1.99 25.81 27.28
CA LEU A 264 -2.32 27.22 27.47
C LEU A 264 -3.82 27.40 27.68
N LEU A 265 -4.65 26.68 26.92
CA LEU A 265 -6.10 26.64 27.14
C LEU A 265 -6.43 26.18 28.56
N TYR A 266 -5.76 25.14 29.05
CA TYR A 266 -5.95 24.61 30.39
C TYR A 266 -5.64 25.64 31.49
N VAL A 267 -4.55 26.39 31.32
CA VAL A 267 -4.16 27.45 32.26
C VAL A 267 -5.21 28.57 32.27
N TRP A 268 -5.68 28.97 31.09
CA TRP A 268 -6.70 30.00 30.95
C TRP A 268 -8.07 29.57 31.50
N GLN A 269 -8.48 28.32 31.28
CA GLN A 269 -9.73 27.77 31.85
C GLN A 269 -9.77 27.85 33.39
N ARG A 270 -8.61 27.72 34.05
CA ARG A 270 -8.49 27.88 35.51
C ARG A 270 -8.45 29.33 35.96
N ASN A 271 -8.02 30.25 35.09
CA ASN A 271 -7.98 31.67 35.39
C ASN A 271 -8.38 32.49 34.15
N LYS A 272 -9.69 32.69 33.98
CA LYS A 272 -10.26 33.43 32.83
C LYS A 272 -9.88 34.91 32.79
N THR A 273 -9.28 35.45 33.87
CA THR A 273 -8.80 36.84 33.93
C THR A 273 -7.39 37.03 33.34
N LEU A 274 -6.74 35.94 32.91
CA LEU A 274 -5.43 36.01 32.27
C LEU A 274 -5.53 36.76 30.94
N ASP A 275 -4.68 37.78 30.78
CA ASP A 275 -4.55 38.51 29.53
C ASP A 275 -3.84 37.66 28.48
N LEU A 276 -4.58 37.29 27.44
CA LEU A 276 -4.13 36.46 26.33
C LEU A 276 -3.01 37.13 25.51
N LYS A 277 -2.85 38.46 25.61
CA LYS A 277 -1.82 39.22 24.87
C LYS A 277 -0.44 39.16 25.52
N THR A 278 -0.33 38.64 26.74
CA THR A 278 0.95 38.54 27.48
C THR A 278 1.72 37.25 27.18
N PHE A 279 1.18 36.39 26.31
CA PHE A 279 1.80 35.11 26.01
C PHE A 279 3.05 35.27 25.14
N THR A 280 4.01 34.40 25.41
CA THR A 280 5.30 34.38 24.72
C THR A 280 5.48 33.09 23.94
N PHE A 281 6.17 33.17 22.81
CA PHE A 281 6.41 32.07 21.89
C PHE A 281 7.91 31.96 21.57
N PRO A 282 8.49 30.76 21.37
CA PRO A 282 7.86 29.43 21.41
C PRO A 282 7.67 28.84 22.81
N MET A 283 8.29 29.45 23.83
CA MET A 283 8.18 29.02 25.22
C MET A 283 7.42 30.07 26.03
N HIS A 284 6.47 29.61 26.84
CA HIS A 284 5.77 30.46 27.81
C HIS A 284 6.11 30.08 29.24
N ASN A 285 6.50 31.05 30.05
CA ASN A 285 6.79 30.85 31.46
C ASN A 285 5.54 31.11 32.29
N PHE A 286 4.95 30.05 32.84
CA PHE A 286 3.84 30.13 33.76
C PHE A 286 4.27 29.67 35.15
N LYS A 287 4.32 30.58 36.12
CA LYS A 287 4.71 30.28 37.52
C LYS A 287 6.00 29.43 37.61
N ASN A 288 7.05 29.85 36.92
CA ASN A 288 8.36 29.17 36.88
C ASN A 288 8.35 27.80 36.18
N HIS A 289 7.30 27.48 35.42
CA HIS A 289 7.22 26.30 34.56
C HIS A 289 7.20 26.75 33.11
N PHE A 290 8.13 26.23 32.32
CA PHE A 290 8.18 26.50 30.89
C PHE A 290 7.27 25.55 30.12
N ILE A 291 6.40 26.13 29.30
CA ILE A 291 5.46 25.42 28.44
C ILE A 291 5.90 25.64 26.99
N TYR A 292 6.14 24.56 26.26
CA TYR A 292 6.47 24.62 24.83
C TYR A 292 5.21 24.71 23.98
N LEU A 293 5.04 25.81 23.24
CA LEU A 293 3.82 26.14 22.50
C LEU A 293 3.93 25.92 20.99
N ALA A 294 5.13 25.69 20.44
CA ALA A 294 5.33 25.59 18.98
C ALA A 294 4.56 24.44 18.32
N GLY A 295 4.23 23.37 19.07
CA GLY A 295 3.38 22.29 18.58
C GLY A 295 1.88 22.54 18.68
N PHE A 296 1.43 23.65 19.25
CA PHE A 296 0.02 23.90 19.56
C PHE A 296 -0.58 25.10 18.82
N PHE A 297 0.25 25.98 18.27
CA PHE A 297 -0.19 27.20 17.60
C PHE A 297 0.43 27.31 16.21
N GLY A 298 -0.33 27.84 15.25
CA GLY A 298 0.08 28.01 13.87
C GLY A 298 -0.42 29.32 13.26
N GLY A 299 0.30 29.82 12.24
CA GLY A 299 0.03 31.13 11.65
C GLY A 299 0.25 32.25 12.67
N ASN A 300 1.44 32.26 13.29
CA ASN A 300 1.75 33.17 14.39
C ASN A 300 2.41 34.45 13.86
N THR A 301 1.94 35.60 14.32
CA THR A 301 2.63 36.90 14.18
C THR A 301 3.32 37.21 15.51
N LEU A 302 4.63 37.43 15.46
CA LEU A 302 5.45 37.68 16.64
C LEU A 302 5.77 39.17 16.78
N GLY A 303 5.69 39.65 18.01
CA GLY A 303 6.07 41.02 18.38
C GLY A 303 7.46 41.10 18.98
N ASP A 304 7.62 42.03 19.91
CA ASP A 304 8.92 42.34 20.54
C ASP A 304 9.54 41.13 21.26
N ALA A 305 10.87 41.11 21.27
CA ALA A 305 11.65 40.10 21.98
C ALA A 305 11.54 40.30 23.50
N VAL A 306 11.13 39.25 24.20
CA VAL A 306 11.09 39.15 25.67
C VAL A 306 12.08 38.07 26.09
N GLY A 307 13.33 38.47 26.30
CA GLY A 307 14.43 37.55 26.58
C GLY A 307 14.78 36.69 25.35
N GLN A 308 14.71 35.36 25.49
CA GLN A 308 14.89 34.42 24.36
C GLN A 308 13.57 34.09 23.62
N ASN A 309 12.44 34.64 24.06
CA ASN A 309 11.13 34.42 23.46
C ASN A 309 10.63 35.71 22.81
N HIS A 310 9.55 35.63 22.04
CA HIS A 310 8.87 36.79 21.45
C HIS A 310 7.44 36.86 21.97
N LEU A 311 6.87 38.06 22.03
CA LEU A 311 5.46 38.23 22.33
C LEU A 311 4.61 37.62 21.21
N LEU A 312 3.59 36.84 21.57
CA LEU A 312 2.64 36.27 20.60
C LEU A 312 1.52 37.30 20.38
N LEU A 313 1.59 38.05 19.28
CA LEU A 313 0.61 39.08 18.96
C LEU A 313 -0.65 38.47 18.34
N GLU A 314 -0.45 37.58 17.36
CA GLU A 314 -1.54 36.96 16.64
C GLU A 314 -1.26 35.48 16.43
N THR A 315 -2.32 34.67 16.39
CA THR A 315 -2.24 33.27 16.00
C THR A 315 -3.52 32.87 15.31
N LYS A 316 -3.40 32.28 14.11
CA LYS A 316 -4.56 31.93 13.30
C LYS A 316 -5.13 30.56 13.61
N ALA A 317 -4.30 29.64 14.11
CA ALA A 317 -4.69 28.26 14.37
C ALA A 317 -4.21 27.76 15.74
N MET A 318 -5.06 27.00 16.41
CA MET A 318 -4.77 26.31 17.66
C MET A 318 -5.09 24.81 17.50
N ARG A 319 -4.18 23.96 17.98
CA ARG A 319 -4.38 22.51 18.05
C ARG A 319 -4.79 22.08 19.45
N LEU A 320 -5.86 21.30 19.54
CA LEU A 320 -6.30 20.56 20.72
C LEU A 320 -5.96 19.09 20.51
N LEU A 321 -5.22 18.48 21.43
CA LEU A 321 -4.69 17.13 21.27
C LEU A 321 -5.03 16.25 22.47
N TYR A 322 -5.97 15.33 22.27
CA TYR A 322 -6.48 14.41 23.27
C TYR A 322 -5.73 13.08 23.14
N TYR A 323 -4.76 12.85 24.03
CA TYR A 323 -4.06 11.57 24.10
C TYR A 323 -4.88 10.54 24.87
N LEU A 324 -4.92 9.32 24.36
CA LEU A 324 -5.65 8.21 24.94
C LEU A 324 -4.69 7.07 25.30
N LYS A 325 -5.16 6.17 26.15
CA LYS A 325 -4.41 4.96 26.53
C LYS A 325 -4.27 4.02 25.33
N THR A 326 -3.11 3.40 25.22
CA THR A 326 -2.68 2.61 24.06
C THR A 326 -1.83 1.41 24.47
N GLU A 327 -1.12 1.45 25.59
CA GLU A 327 -0.14 0.41 25.94
C GLU A 327 -0.78 -0.95 26.25
N VAL A 328 -1.88 -0.96 26.99
CA VAL A 328 -2.62 -2.18 27.32
C VAL A 328 -3.67 -2.42 26.24
N LYS A 329 -3.74 -3.65 25.70
CA LYS A 329 -4.66 -4.01 24.60
C LYS A 329 -6.12 -3.68 24.92
N GLU A 330 -6.58 -4.02 26.12
CA GLU A 330 -7.95 -3.73 26.58
C GLU A 330 -8.25 -2.22 26.66
N ASP A 331 -7.33 -1.43 27.25
CA ASP A 331 -7.47 0.04 27.28
C ASP A 331 -7.42 0.64 25.86
N SER A 332 -6.62 0.07 24.97
CA SER A 332 -6.54 0.50 23.58
C SER A 332 -7.85 0.23 22.83
N GLU A 333 -8.48 -0.93 23.04
CA GLU A 333 -9.77 -1.26 22.43
C GLU A 333 -10.86 -0.28 22.90
N GLN A 334 -10.94 0.00 24.20
CA GLN A 334 -11.86 1.01 24.74
C GLN A 334 -11.58 2.43 24.20
N SER A 335 -10.30 2.78 24.05
CA SER A 335 -9.88 4.06 23.48
C SER A 335 -10.29 4.19 22.01
N LYS A 336 -10.19 3.10 21.22
CA LYS A 336 -10.64 3.06 19.83
C LYS A 336 -12.16 3.18 19.72
N GLU A 337 -12.92 2.48 20.57
CA GLU A 337 -14.38 2.64 20.63
C GLU A 337 -14.78 4.09 20.95
N TRP A 338 -14.08 4.74 21.88
CA TRP A 338 -14.28 6.16 22.17
C TRP A 338 -13.95 7.05 20.97
N LEU A 339 -12.87 6.77 20.23
CA LEU A 339 -12.51 7.50 19.01
C LEU A 339 -13.58 7.36 17.92
N VAL A 340 -14.12 6.17 17.70
CA VAL A 340 -15.21 5.93 16.73
C VAL A 340 -16.43 6.78 17.09
N HIS A 341 -16.85 6.74 18.36
CA HIS A 341 -17.97 7.56 18.82
C HIS A 341 -17.67 9.07 18.75
N PHE A 342 -16.43 9.48 19.04
CA PHE A 342 -16.00 10.87 18.87
C PHE A 342 -16.16 11.33 17.42
N LEU A 343 -15.77 10.50 16.44
CA LEU A 343 -15.93 10.81 15.01
C LEU A 343 -17.41 10.93 14.62
N ASP A 344 -18.27 10.04 15.12
CA ASP A 344 -19.72 10.07 14.84
C ASP A 344 -20.40 11.31 15.38
N GLU A 345 -20.11 11.67 16.64
CA GLU A 345 -20.68 12.85 17.29
C GLU A 345 -20.01 14.16 16.88
N PHE A 346 -18.84 14.14 16.23
CA PHE A 346 -18.10 15.36 15.87
C PHE A 346 -18.95 16.31 15.02
N TYR A 347 -19.72 15.78 14.06
CA TYR A 347 -20.65 16.56 13.25
C TYR A 347 -21.79 17.17 14.10
N ASN A 348 -22.35 16.39 15.02
CA ASN A 348 -23.41 16.85 15.92
C ASN A 348 -22.88 17.94 16.86
N LEU A 349 -21.64 17.83 17.34
CA LEU A 349 -20.98 18.85 18.16
C LEU A 349 -20.81 20.15 17.37
N LYS A 350 -20.38 20.06 16.10
CA LYS A 350 -20.22 21.22 15.21
C LYS A 350 -21.55 21.94 15.00
N GLU A 351 -22.64 21.21 14.79
CA GLU A 351 -23.98 21.79 14.62
C GLU A 351 -24.56 22.36 15.92
N LYS A 352 -24.51 21.61 17.03
CA LYS A 352 -25.05 22.02 18.34
C LYS A 352 -24.41 23.29 18.87
N LEU A 353 -23.09 23.42 18.71
CA LEU A 353 -22.34 24.56 19.24
C LEU A 353 -22.39 25.78 18.32
N ALA A 354 -22.76 25.60 17.04
CA ALA A 354 -23.01 26.66 16.06
C ALA A 354 -21.98 27.79 16.11
N PHE A 355 -20.70 27.42 16.09
CA PHE A 355 -19.60 28.36 16.20
C PHE A 355 -19.60 29.38 15.06
N LYS A 356 -19.43 30.67 15.41
CA LYS A 356 -19.45 31.77 14.44
C LYS A 356 -18.05 32.15 13.98
N ASN A 357 -17.09 32.09 14.90
CA ASN A 357 -15.76 32.66 14.71
C ASN A 357 -14.67 31.60 14.47
N ILE A 358 -14.99 30.31 14.62
CA ILE A 358 -14.02 29.22 14.47
C ILE A 358 -14.43 28.19 13.42
N GLN A 359 -13.45 27.72 12.67
CA GLN A 359 -13.53 26.52 11.84
C GLN A 359 -12.79 25.38 12.52
N MET A 360 -13.30 24.17 12.36
CA MET A 360 -12.75 22.98 13.02
C MET A 360 -12.47 21.88 12.00
N VAL A 361 -11.28 21.32 12.09
CA VAL A 361 -10.84 20.14 11.34
C VAL A 361 -10.38 19.10 12.34
N HIS A 362 -10.76 17.83 12.15
CA HIS A 362 -10.36 16.74 13.03
C HIS A 362 -9.35 15.83 12.33
N PHE A 363 -8.51 15.18 13.13
CA PHE A 363 -7.61 14.13 12.70
C PHE A 363 -7.40 13.17 13.87
N THR A 364 -7.55 11.87 13.66
CA THR A 364 -7.40 10.85 14.71
C THR A 364 -6.41 9.78 14.30
N SER A 365 -5.94 8.98 15.26
CA SER A 365 -5.11 7.80 14.97
C SER A 365 -5.85 6.76 14.10
N LEU A 366 -7.19 6.71 14.16
CA LEU A 366 -8.00 5.78 13.36
C LEU A 366 -8.32 6.28 11.95
N SER A 367 -8.23 7.59 11.71
CA SER A 367 -8.64 8.19 10.43
C SER A 367 -7.95 7.52 9.24
N ARG A 368 -6.65 7.20 9.34
CA ARG A 368 -5.90 6.55 8.25
C ARG A 368 -6.45 5.15 7.91
N GLN A 369 -6.78 4.37 8.93
CA GLN A 369 -7.29 3.00 8.76
C GLN A 369 -8.72 3.02 8.22
N LEU A 370 -9.57 3.91 8.73
CA LEU A 370 -10.95 4.07 8.26
C LEU A 370 -11.02 4.52 6.80
N GLU A 371 -10.18 5.46 6.37
CA GLU A 371 -10.11 5.88 4.96
C GLU A 371 -9.67 4.74 4.03
N PHE A 372 -8.73 3.91 4.49
CA PHE A 372 -8.26 2.77 3.72
C PHE A 372 -9.33 1.68 3.59
N GLU A 373 -10.06 1.38 4.68
CA GLU A 373 -11.18 0.44 4.68
C GLU A 373 -12.32 0.94 3.80
N ALA A 374 -12.72 2.20 3.94
CA ALA A 374 -13.77 2.82 3.12
C ALA A 374 -13.42 2.78 1.62
N THR A 375 -12.19 3.15 1.26
CA THR A 375 -11.71 3.06 -0.12
C THR A 375 -11.76 1.62 -0.62
N SER A 376 -11.31 0.67 0.19
CA SER A 376 -11.33 -0.76 -0.17
C SER A 376 -12.75 -1.25 -0.46
N MET A 377 -13.73 -0.86 0.36
CA MET A 377 -15.15 -1.23 0.16
C MET A 377 -15.74 -0.68 -1.15
N THR A 378 -15.27 0.48 -1.62
CA THR A 378 -15.70 1.03 -2.93
C THR A 378 -15.09 0.30 -4.12
N VAL A 379 -13.90 -0.28 -3.96
CA VAL A 379 -13.14 -0.90 -5.05
C VAL A 379 -13.48 -2.38 -5.23
N VAL A 380 -13.78 -3.12 -4.15
CA VAL A 380 -14.20 -4.54 -4.20
C VAL A 380 -15.29 -4.84 -5.25
N PRO A 381 -16.41 -4.07 -5.37
CA PRO A 381 -17.43 -4.34 -6.39
C PRO A 381 -16.92 -4.15 -7.83
N LEU A 382 -15.96 -3.24 -8.06
CA LEU A 382 -15.36 -3.04 -9.38
C LEU A 382 -14.55 -4.27 -9.81
N PHE A 383 -13.86 -4.93 -8.88
CA PHE A 383 -13.19 -6.21 -9.16
C PHE A 383 -14.19 -7.31 -9.52
N HIS A 384 -15.32 -7.41 -8.82
CA HIS A 384 -16.40 -8.34 -9.17
C HIS A 384 -16.91 -8.14 -10.60
N LEU A 385 -17.10 -6.89 -11.02
CA LEU A 385 -17.45 -6.56 -12.40
C LEU A 385 -16.35 -6.98 -13.39
N ALA A 386 -15.08 -6.70 -13.07
CA ALA A 386 -13.96 -7.08 -13.93
C ALA A 386 -13.83 -8.60 -14.10
N TYR A 387 -14.00 -9.38 -13.02
CA TYR A 387 -14.04 -10.85 -13.09
C TYR A 387 -15.15 -11.33 -14.02
N LEU A 388 -16.35 -10.79 -13.87
CA LEU A 388 -17.49 -11.15 -14.71
C LEU A 388 -17.22 -10.85 -16.18
N LEU A 389 -16.66 -9.68 -16.50
CA LEU A 389 -16.31 -9.31 -17.87
C LEU A 389 -15.25 -10.22 -18.48
N ILE A 390 -14.19 -10.57 -17.74
CA ILE A 390 -13.14 -11.49 -18.23
C ILE A 390 -13.70 -12.88 -18.47
N ILE A 391 -14.55 -13.40 -17.56
CA ILE A 391 -15.16 -14.72 -17.70
C ILE A 391 -16.11 -14.76 -18.90
N ILE A 392 -16.96 -13.73 -19.07
CA ILE A 392 -17.85 -13.61 -20.23
C ILE A 392 -17.03 -13.53 -21.52
N PHE A 393 -15.99 -12.71 -21.56
CA PHE A 393 -15.09 -12.61 -22.70
C PHE A 393 -14.42 -13.96 -23.00
N ALA A 394 -14.00 -14.70 -21.97
CA ALA A 394 -13.40 -16.02 -22.13
C ALA A 394 -14.35 -17.04 -22.74
N ILE A 395 -15.60 -17.06 -22.29
CA ILE A 395 -16.66 -17.95 -22.78
C ILE A 395 -17.05 -17.58 -24.21
N ILE A 396 -17.31 -16.29 -24.49
CA ILE A 396 -17.70 -15.79 -25.81
C ILE A 396 -16.59 -16.04 -26.84
N SER A 397 -15.32 -15.80 -26.48
CA SER A 397 -14.18 -16.04 -27.38
C SER A 397 -14.04 -17.51 -27.78
N CYS A 398 -14.52 -18.44 -26.94
CA CYS A 398 -14.55 -19.87 -27.21
C CYS A 398 -15.84 -20.34 -27.92
N TYR A 399 -16.83 -19.45 -28.10
CA TYR A 399 -18.08 -19.76 -28.78
C TYR A 399 -17.87 -19.86 -30.30
N ARG A 400 -18.39 -20.93 -30.90
CA ARG A 400 -18.43 -21.10 -32.36
C ARG A 400 -19.82 -21.56 -32.77
N PHE A 401 -20.30 -21.10 -33.92
CA PHE A 401 -21.61 -21.43 -34.49
C PHE A 401 -21.75 -22.91 -34.90
N ASP A 402 -20.66 -23.68 -34.96
CA ASP A 402 -20.69 -25.12 -35.21
C ASP A 402 -20.95 -25.89 -33.90
N CYS A 403 -22.15 -26.49 -33.73
CA CYS A 403 -22.51 -27.28 -32.53
C CYS A 403 -21.51 -28.38 -32.17
N VAL A 404 -20.83 -29.00 -33.14
CA VAL A 404 -19.85 -30.07 -32.92
C VAL A 404 -18.45 -29.54 -32.55
N ARG A 405 -18.14 -28.28 -32.88
CA ARG A 405 -16.87 -27.63 -32.54
C ARG A 405 -17.00 -26.61 -31.41
N ASN A 406 -18.21 -26.42 -30.89
CA ASN A 406 -18.48 -25.54 -29.76
C ASN A 406 -17.76 -26.08 -28.51
N LYS A 407 -16.83 -25.28 -27.97
CA LYS A 407 -16.00 -25.63 -26.82
C LYS A 407 -16.33 -24.76 -25.60
N MET A 408 -17.55 -24.21 -25.55
CA MET A 408 -18.03 -23.40 -24.44
C MET A 408 -17.87 -24.11 -23.09
N TRP A 409 -18.20 -25.40 -23.02
CA TRP A 409 -18.01 -26.21 -21.81
C TRP A 409 -16.53 -26.32 -21.40
N VAL A 410 -15.60 -26.46 -22.35
CA VAL A 410 -14.17 -26.49 -22.06
C VAL A 410 -13.72 -25.16 -21.44
N ALA A 411 -14.20 -24.03 -21.96
CA ALA A 411 -13.89 -22.71 -21.43
C ALA A 411 -14.45 -22.52 -20.01
N ILE A 412 -15.69 -22.95 -19.76
CA ILE A 412 -16.31 -22.90 -18.43
C ILE A 412 -15.49 -23.74 -17.43
N PHE A 413 -15.15 -24.99 -17.77
CA PHE A 413 -14.35 -25.83 -16.90
C PHE A 413 -12.93 -25.31 -16.71
N GLY A 414 -12.34 -24.63 -17.70
CA GLY A 414 -11.05 -23.98 -17.55
C GLY A 414 -11.07 -22.80 -16.57
N VAL A 415 -12.12 -21.97 -16.60
CA VAL A 415 -12.33 -20.90 -15.60
C VAL A 415 -12.56 -21.49 -14.21
N VAL A 416 -13.42 -22.51 -14.08
CA VAL A 416 -13.65 -23.20 -12.78
C VAL A 416 -12.35 -23.80 -12.24
N SER A 417 -11.51 -24.36 -13.10
CA SER A 417 -10.19 -24.88 -12.72
C SER A 417 -9.26 -23.77 -12.20
N ALA A 418 -9.30 -22.57 -12.79
CA ALA A 418 -8.55 -21.42 -12.27
C ALA A 418 -9.08 -20.95 -10.91
N ALA A 419 -10.40 -21.00 -10.69
CA ALA A 419 -10.99 -20.72 -9.38
C ALA A 419 -10.56 -21.74 -8.30
N PHE A 420 -10.51 -23.03 -8.63
CA PHE A 420 -9.98 -24.05 -7.72
C PHE A 420 -8.50 -23.86 -7.39
N ALA A 421 -7.69 -23.43 -8.35
CA ALA A 421 -6.29 -23.04 -8.13
C ALA A 421 -6.18 -21.89 -7.10
N VAL A 422 -7.03 -20.86 -7.19
CA VAL A 422 -7.10 -19.78 -6.20
C VAL A 422 -7.48 -20.35 -4.83
N VAL A 423 -8.61 -21.07 -4.72
CA VAL A 423 -9.08 -21.62 -3.44
C VAL A 423 -8.02 -22.51 -2.77
N SER A 424 -7.38 -23.38 -3.54
CA SER A 424 -6.34 -24.27 -2.99
C SER A 424 -5.06 -23.54 -2.59
N GLY A 425 -4.61 -22.54 -3.35
CA GLY A 425 -3.43 -21.74 -3.02
C GLY A 425 -3.63 -20.90 -1.76
N PHE A 426 -4.76 -20.19 -1.68
CA PHE A 426 -5.15 -19.40 -0.52
C PHE A 426 -5.42 -20.27 0.72
N GLY A 427 -6.16 -21.36 0.54
CA GLY A 427 -6.46 -22.30 1.62
C GLY A 427 -5.20 -22.91 2.22
N LEU A 428 -4.22 -23.28 1.40
CA LEU A 428 -2.92 -23.75 1.88
C LEU A 428 -2.18 -22.68 2.70
N MET A 429 -2.21 -21.42 2.26
CA MET A 429 -1.54 -20.32 2.97
C MET A 429 -2.16 -20.03 4.33
N LEU A 430 -3.49 -20.03 4.39
CA LEU A 430 -4.21 -19.91 5.66
C LEU A 430 -3.95 -21.12 6.57
N TYR A 431 -3.82 -22.32 6.00
CA TYR A 431 -3.48 -23.54 6.75
C TYR A 431 -2.07 -23.48 7.36
N ILE A 432 -1.11 -22.84 6.67
CA ILE A 432 0.26 -22.61 7.17
C ILE A 432 0.31 -21.46 8.20
N GLY A 433 -0.78 -20.69 8.35
CA GLY A 433 -0.86 -19.56 9.27
C GLY A 433 -0.28 -18.26 8.72
N VAL A 434 -0.24 -18.09 7.39
CA VAL A 434 0.11 -16.80 6.78
C VAL A 434 -1.08 -15.84 6.97
N PRO A 435 -0.88 -14.67 7.58
CA PRO A 435 -1.97 -13.72 7.82
C PRO A 435 -2.51 -13.19 6.49
N PHE A 436 -3.83 -13.10 6.40
CA PHE A 436 -4.52 -12.55 5.24
C PHE A 436 -4.69 -11.05 5.40
N VAL A 437 -4.25 -10.29 4.39
CA VAL A 437 -4.39 -8.83 4.34
C VAL A 437 -5.23 -8.42 3.13
N ILE A 438 -5.92 -7.30 3.23
CA ILE A 438 -6.90 -6.81 2.27
C ILE A 438 -6.30 -6.60 0.87
N ILE A 439 -5.01 -6.22 0.78
CA ILE A 439 -4.34 -6.07 -0.52
C ILE A 439 -4.24 -7.40 -1.28
N VAL A 440 -4.14 -8.52 -0.57
CA VAL A 440 -4.08 -9.87 -1.16
C VAL A 440 -5.47 -10.29 -1.69
N ALA A 441 -6.56 -9.66 -1.24
CA ALA A 441 -7.89 -9.90 -1.79
C ALA A 441 -7.98 -9.58 -3.30
N ASN A 442 -7.03 -8.81 -3.86
CA ASN A 442 -6.95 -8.50 -5.28
C ASN A 442 -6.18 -9.54 -6.11
N SER A 443 -5.39 -10.40 -5.47
CA SER A 443 -4.57 -11.42 -6.13
C SER A 443 -5.34 -12.45 -6.99
N PRO A 444 -6.57 -12.89 -6.63
CA PRO A 444 -7.35 -13.79 -7.48
C PRO A 444 -7.57 -13.26 -8.92
N PHE A 445 -7.61 -11.94 -9.10
CA PHE A 445 -7.73 -11.28 -10.41
C PHE A 445 -6.52 -11.55 -11.30
N LEU A 446 -5.32 -11.42 -10.74
CA LEU A 446 -4.08 -11.68 -11.45
C LEU A 446 -3.95 -13.17 -11.78
N ILE A 447 -4.26 -14.06 -10.82
CA ILE A 447 -4.18 -15.51 -11.00
C ILE A 447 -5.17 -15.99 -12.05
N LEU A 448 -6.39 -15.44 -12.08
CA LEU A 448 -7.39 -15.77 -13.09
C LEU A 448 -6.93 -15.35 -14.48
N GLY A 449 -6.33 -14.16 -14.62
CA GLY A 449 -5.78 -13.68 -15.89
C GLY A 449 -4.71 -14.61 -16.47
N VAL A 450 -3.73 -15.02 -15.66
CA VAL A 450 -2.68 -15.98 -16.07
C VAL A 450 -3.30 -17.34 -16.44
N GLY A 451 -4.25 -17.83 -15.64
CA GLY A 451 -4.89 -19.12 -15.88
C GLY A 451 -5.74 -19.21 -17.14
N VAL A 452 -6.43 -18.11 -17.48
CA VAL A 452 -7.24 -18.01 -18.69
C VAL A 452 -6.36 -17.95 -19.95
N ASP A 453 -5.19 -17.32 -19.89
CA ASP A 453 -4.23 -17.29 -21.01
C ASP A 453 -3.76 -18.71 -21.37
N ASP A 454 -3.28 -19.48 -20.39
CA ASP A 454 -2.83 -20.87 -20.60
C ASP A 454 -3.96 -21.77 -21.13
N MET A 455 -5.20 -21.56 -20.66
CA MET A 455 -6.39 -22.25 -21.17
C MET A 455 -6.58 -21.99 -22.68
N PHE A 456 -6.48 -20.73 -23.11
CA PHE A 456 -6.63 -20.37 -24.52
C PHE A 456 -5.56 -20.97 -25.41
N ILE A 457 -4.30 -20.99 -24.96
CA ILE A 457 -3.19 -21.60 -25.71
C ILE A 457 -3.46 -23.11 -25.88
N MET A 458 -3.89 -23.80 -24.83
CA MET A 458 -4.25 -25.22 -24.90
C MET A 458 -5.43 -25.50 -25.83
N ILE A 459 -6.52 -24.71 -25.73
CA ILE A 459 -7.71 -24.85 -26.60
C ILE A 459 -7.33 -24.63 -28.06
N SER A 460 -6.51 -23.62 -28.35
CA SER A 460 -6.03 -23.30 -29.70
C SER A 460 -5.24 -24.45 -30.31
N ALA A 461 -4.33 -25.08 -29.56
CA ALA A 461 -3.59 -26.24 -30.04
C ALA A 461 -4.48 -27.49 -30.19
N TRP A 462 -5.44 -27.70 -29.27
CA TRP A 462 -6.41 -28.79 -29.38
C TRP A 462 -7.30 -28.64 -30.61
N GLN A 463 -7.66 -27.42 -31.02
CA GLN A 463 -8.39 -27.17 -32.27
C GLN A 463 -7.60 -27.51 -33.54
N LYS A 464 -6.26 -27.48 -33.50
CA LYS A 464 -5.39 -27.83 -34.63
C LYS A 464 -5.12 -29.34 -34.75
N THR A 465 -5.65 -30.17 -33.86
CA THR A 465 -5.51 -31.63 -33.94
C THR A 465 -6.51 -32.25 -34.92
N SER A 466 -6.15 -33.38 -35.52
CA SER A 466 -7.05 -34.17 -36.37
C SER A 466 -8.22 -34.70 -35.54
N LEU A 467 -9.43 -34.67 -36.12
CA LEU A 467 -10.64 -35.23 -35.47
C LEU A 467 -10.69 -36.76 -35.54
N MET A 468 -9.87 -37.38 -36.39
CA MET A 468 -9.84 -38.83 -36.60
C MET A 468 -8.94 -39.56 -35.59
N ASP A 469 -8.10 -38.82 -34.87
CA ASP A 469 -7.17 -39.38 -33.89
C ASP A 469 -7.90 -39.69 -32.58
N SER A 470 -7.46 -40.72 -31.87
CA SER A 470 -8.02 -41.06 -30.55
C SER A 470 -7.78 -39.93 -29.54
N ILE A 471 -8.65 -39.78 -28.52
CA ILE A 471 -8.52 -38.73 -27.47
C ILE A 471 -7.12 -38.75 -26.83
N LYS A 472 -6.61 -39.97 -26.59
CA LYS A 472 -5.26 -40.22 -26.07
C LYS A 472 -4.16 -39.63 -26.95
N GLU A 473 -4.23 -39.81 -28.26
CA GLU A 473 -3.24 -39.31 -29.22
C GLU A 473 -3.36 -37.82 -29.46
N ARG A 474 -4.59 -37.29 -29.45
CA ARG A 474 -4.85 -35.86 -29.52
C ARG A 474 -4.27 -35.14 -28.30
N MET A 475 -4.47 -35.70 -27.10
CA MET A 475 -3.95 -35.12 -25.86
C MET A 475 -2.42 -35.15 -25.81
N ALA A 476 -1.82 -36.28 -26.22
CA ALA A 476 -0.38 -36.43 -26.38
C ALA A 476 0.20 -35.36 -27.34
N THR A 477 -0.45 -35.16 -28.48
CA THR A 477 -0.02 -34.18 -29.49
C THR A 477 -0.11 -32.75 -28.97
N VAL A 478 -1.19 -32.37 -28.29
CA VAL A 478 -1.35 -31.02 -27.72
C VAL A 478 -0.29 -30.74 -26.67
N TYR A 479 -0.10 -31.67 -25.71
CA TYR A 479 0.89 -31.51 -24.66
C TYR A 479 2.31 -31.39 -25.23
N SER A 480 2.66 -32.21 -26.24
CA SER A 480 3.99 -32.15 -26.87
C SER A 480 4.32 -30.79 -27.50
N LYS A 481 3.29 -30.07 -27.99
CA LYS A 481 3.43 -28.80 -28.72
C LYS A 481 3.35 -27.57 -27.82
N VAL A 482 2.56 -27.61 -26.75
CA VAL A 482 2.24 -26.41 -25.95
C VAL A 482 2.82 -26.44 -24.54
N ALA A 483 2.94 -27.61 -23.92
CA ALA A 483 3.28 -27.70 -22.50
C ALA A 483 4.68 -27.15 -22.18
N VAL A 484 5.63 -27.23 -23.13
CA VAL A 484 6.96 -26.61 -22.98
C VAL A 484 6.86 -25.09 -22.86
N SER A 485 6.05 -24.44 -23.72
CA SER A 485 5.84 -22.99 -23.70
C SER A 485 5.16 -22.55 -22.40
N ILE A 486 4.10 -23.25 -21.99
CA ILE A 486 3.38 -22.96 -20.73
C ILE A 486 4.31 -23.14 -19.53
N THR A 487 5.16 -24.17 -19.52
CA THR A 487 6.10 -24.38 -18.40
C THR A 487 7.10 -23.23 -18.30
N ILE A 488 7.57 -22.69 -19.43
CA ILE A 488 8.48 -21.54 -19.45
C ILE A 488 7.78 -20.29 -18.91
N THR A 489 6.54 -20.01 -19.33
CA THR A 489 5.77 -18.86 -18.82
C THR A 489 5.49 -19.03 -17.32
N THR A 490 5.10 -20.22 -16.86
CA THR A 490 4.90 -20.51 -15.44
C THR A 490 6.17 -20.32 -14.62
N ILE A 491 7.32 -20.84 -15.06
CA ILE A 491 8.62 -20.66 -14.37
C ILE A 491 8.99 -19.18 -14.31
N THR A 492 8.77 -18.44 -15.40
CA THR A 492 9.06 -17.01 -15.44
C THR A 492 8.18 -16.24 -14.44
N ASN A 493 6.89 -16.58 -14.35
CA ASN A 493 5.98 -16.00 -13.35
C ASN A 493 6.42 -16.33 -11.92
N VAL A 494 6.78 -17.59 -11.64
CA VAL A 494 7.33 -18.03 -10.35
C VAL A 494 8.58 -17.24 -9.96
N LEU A 495 9.52 -17.05 -10.89
CA LEU A 495 10.73 -16.26 -10.65
C LEU A 495 10.40 -14.79 -10.41
N ALA A 496 9.47 -14.21 -11.18
CA ALA A 496 9.03 -12.83 -10.99
C ALA A 496 8.40 -12.64 -9.60
N PHE A 497 7.47 -13.50 -9.19
CA PHE A 497 6.87 -13.45 -7.85
C PHE A 497 7.90 -13.71 -6.75
N TYR A 498 8.89 -14.57 -6.99
CA TYR A 498 9.95 -14.85 -6.02
C TYR A 498 10.78 -13.60 -5.73
N THR A 499 11.11 -12.80 -6.76
CA THR A 499 11.77 -11.51 -6.54
C THR A 499 10.92 -10.55 -5.70
N GLY A 500 9.60 -10.64 -5.78
CA GLY A 500 8.66 -9.91 -4.93
C GLY A 500 8.74 -10.30 -3.46
N ILE A 501 8.84 -11.60 -3.17
CA ILE A 501 9.01 -12.14 -1.79
C ILE A 501 10.35 -11.73 -1.19
N MET A 502 11.42 -11.63 -1.98
CA MET A 502 12.73 -11.20 -1.46
C MET A 502 12.73 -9.76 -0.92
N SER A 503 11.66 -8.99 -1.14
CA SER A 503 11.52 -7.66 -0.55
C SER A 503 11.41 -7.70 0.97
N SER A 504 11.97 -6.70 1.65
CA SER A 504 11.95 -6.60 3.11
C SER A 504 10.60 -6.14 3.70
N PHE A 505 9.63 -5.79 2.85
CA PHE A 505 8.30 -5.31 3.24
C PHE A 505 7.32 -6.48 3.40
N ARG A 506 6.60 -6.53 4.54
CA ARG A 506 5.64 -7.61 4.84
C ARG A 506 4.53 -7.70 3.82
N PHE A 507 3.98 -6.56 3.39
CA PHE A 507 2.88 -6.56 2.44
C PHE A 507 3.24 -7.20 1.11
N LYS A 508 4.47 -7.00 0.62
CA LYS A 508 4.93 -7.64 -0.62
C LYS A 508 5.10 -9.14 -0.43
N GLN A 509 5.67 -9.56 0.69
CA GLN A 509 5.81 -10.98 1.01
C GLN A 509 4.44 -11.66 1.03
N GLN A 510 3.50 -11.13 1.81
CA GLN A 510 2.14 -11.68 1.91
C GLN A 510 1.39 -11.63 0.57
N PHE A 511 1.63 -10.62 -0.27
CA PHE A 511 1.03 -10.46 -1.59
C PHE A 511 1.62 -11.36 -2.68
N PHE A 512 2.84 -11.90 -2.54
CA PHE A 512 3.45 -12.75 -3.58
C PHE A 512 3.58 -14.23 -3.17
N ILE A 513 3.47 -14.53 -1.87
CA ILE A 513 3.53 -15.88 -1.33
C ILE A 513 2.38 -16.77 -1.87
N PRO A 514 1.11 -16.35 -1.86
CA PRO A 514 0.00 -17.17 -2.37
C PRO A 514 0.13 -17.55 -3.84
N GLU A 515 0.68 -16.67 -4.67
CA GLU A 515 0.86 -16.77 -6.12
C GLU A 515 1.89 -17.83 -6.47
N LEU A 516 2.85 -18.06 -5.57
CA LEU A 516 3.91 -19.05 -5.68
C LEU A 516 3.49 -20.46 -5.29
N THR A 517 2.30 -20.65 -4.70
CA THR A 517 1.87 -21.99 -4.32
C THR A 517 1.79 -22.92 -5.52
N PRO A 518 2.28 -24.17 -5.42
CA PRO A 518 2.15 -25.14 -6.49
C PRO A 518 0.68 -25.42 -6.85
N ALA A 519 -0.28 -25.08 -6.00
CA ALA A 519 -1.70 -25.23 -6.30
C ALA A 519 -2.19 -24.25 -7.39
N SER A 520 -1.59 -23.05 -7.52
CA SER A 520 -1.88 -22.13 -8.63
C SER A 520 -1.21 -22.59 -9.93
N THR A 521 0.02 -23.11 -9.84
CA THR A 521 0.87 -23.43 -11.02
C THR A 521 0.76 -24.86 -11.53
N HIS A 522 0.40 -25.85 -10.69
CA HIS A 522 0.24 -27.26 -11.10
C HIS A 522 -1.20 -27.68 -11.40
N VAL A 523 -2.21 -26.95 -10.93
CA VAL A 523 -3.63 -27.28 -11.19
C VAL A 523 -4.06 -26.78 -12.57
N GLN A 524 -3.53 -25.67 -13.07
CA GLN A 524 -3.91 -25.12 -14.38
C GLN A 524 -3.50 -25.99 -15.59
N GLY A 525 -2.46 -26.82 -15.45
CA GLY A 525 -2.06 -27.76 -16.50
C GLY A 525 -2.77 -29.12 -16.47
N LYS A 526 -3.36 -29.56 -15.33
CA LYS A 526 -3.74 -30.97 -15.12
C LYS A 526 -5.24 -31.28 -15.16
N SER A 527 -6.14 -30.31 -14.96
CA SER A 527 -7.59 -30.56 -14.85
C SER A 527 -8.43 -30.11 -16.04
N GLN A 528 -7.87 -29.48 -17.07
CA GLN A 528 -8.68 -28.74 -18.07
C GLN A 528 -9.34 -29.56 -19.20
N PHE A 529 -9.33 -30.90 -19.20
CA PHE A 529 -9.94 -31.66 -20.32
C PHE A 529 -10.72 -32.93 -19.98
N SER A 530 -10.85 -33.32 -18.71
CA SER A 530 -11.54 -34.57 -18.39
C SER A 530 -13.08 -34.45 -18.28
N SER A 531 -13.64 -33.25 -18.19
CA SER A 531 -15.09 -33.04 -17.99
C SER A 531 -15.89 -32.62 -19.24
N ALA A 532 -15.23 -32.37 -20.38
CA ALA A 532 -15.91 -31.85 -21.56
C ALA A 532 -16.43 -32.95 -22.52
N GLN A 533 -16.64 -34.17 -22.04
CA GLN A 533 -17.00 -35.28 -22.92
C GLN A 533 -17.82 -36.38 -22.23
N PHE A 534 -19.04 -36.03 -21.83
CA PHE A 534 -20.17 -36.96 -21.90
C PHE A 534 -21.36 -36.18 -22.51
N PRO A 535 -22.20 -36.85 -23.32
CA PRO A 535 -23.04 -36.22 -24.35
C PRO A 535 -23.99 -35.14 -23.86
#